data_AF-A0A2E9INX6-F1
#
_entry.id   AF-A0A2E9INX6-F1
#
_cell.length_a   1.000
_cell.length_b   1.000
_cell.length_c   1.000
_cell.angle_alpha   90.00
_cell.angle_beta   90.00
_cell.angle_gamma   90.00
#
_symmetry.space_group_name_H-M   'P 1'
#
loop_
_entity.id
_entity.type
_entity.pdbx_description
1 polymer ?
#
loop_
_entity_poly.entity_id
_entity_poly.type
_entity_poly.pdbx_seq_one_letter_code
_entity_poly.pdbx_strand_id
1 'polypeptide(L)'
;MPFIESVANDPDLNHTIESLITAHRADWDNFETSWDFQDLPVLRDELKTDTLGATWANWDRYCRDNIARMKELEEKNNRLWIDAYGLQDELTPEVPEKEITLARADPRKDMAAFISYAIGCMFGRYSLEVSGLVLADAGATVEDYYRIVAEKANTVASGQGLVASGGEENLATGHQPLATKFHPDADNIIPVLDSEWFEDDIVARFREFLKVTFGEASLRENLQFIEESLGKDLRKYLVSDFYKDHLQTYKKRPIYWLFQSPKKSFQALIYLHRYDRDTVNLLLNDYLREFQNKLQNRRQHLYEILASESTSARDKTAATKEQAKIEKSLTELADWERDVILPLAQQRLEIDLDDGVKQNYPKFGPALAKIPGVS
;
A
#
# COMPACT_ATOMS: atom_id res chain seq x y z
N MET A 1 -35.46 12.32 25.15
CA MET A 1 -35.26 13.04 26.43
C MET A 1 -35.33 14.54 26.16
N PRO A 2 -35.81 15.36 27.12
CA PRO A 2 -35.78 16.81 26.99
C PRO A 2 -34.33 17.32 26.89
N PHE A 3 -34.10 18.35 26.09
CA PHE A 3 -32.78 18.97 25.97
C PHE A 3 -32.45 19.75 27.26
N ILE A 4 -31.28 19.49 27.86
CA ILE A 4 -30.80 20.17 29.07
C ILE A 4 -29.72 21.19 28.68
N GLU A 5 -30.12 22.45 28.54
CA GLU A 5 -29.25 23.54 28.05
C GLU A 5 -28.04 23.82 28.96
N SER A 6 -28.14 23.53 30.26
CA SER A 6 -27.00 23.66 31.19
C SER A 6 -25.91 22.63 30.96
N VAL A 7 -26.25 21.47 30.39
CA VAL A 7 -25.30 20.37 30.11
C VAL A 7 -24.57 20.63 28.80
N ALA A 8 -25.26 21.16 27.80
CA ALA A 8 -24.66 21.55 26.53
C ALA A 8 -23.59 22.66 26.68
N ASN A 9 -23.69 23.46 27.74
CA ASN A 9 -22.72 24.52 28.06
C ASN A 9 -21.68 24.10 29.11
N ASP A 10 -21.68 22.83 29.54
CA ASP A 10 -20.70 22.32 30.51
C ASP A 10 -19.29 22.25 29.84
N PRO A 11 -18.30 23.02 30.34
CA PRO A 11 -16.95 23.01 29.78
C PRO A 11 -16.28 21.64 29.84
N ASP A 12 -16.54 20.85 30.88
CA ASP A 12 -15.95 19.52 31.04
C ASP A 12 -16.55 18.53 30.05
N LEU A 13 -17.84 18.66 29.73
CA LEU A 13 -18.50 17.87 28.69
C LEU A 13 -17.96 18.23 27.31
N ASN A 14 -17.91 19.54 26.99
CA ASN A 14 -17.42 20.01 25.70
C ASN A 14 -15.97 19.59 25.45
N HIS A 15 -15.09 19.73 26.45
CA HIS A 15 -13.72 19.24 26.35
C HIS A 15 -13.63 17.71 26.17
N THR A 16 -14.52 16.96 26.81
CA THR A 16 -14.58 15.49 26.68
C THR A 16 -15.01 15.10 25.26
N ILE A 17 -16.04 15.75 24.71
CA ILE A 17 -16.52 15.53 23.34
C ILE A 17 -15.43 15.90 22.32
N GLU A 18 -14.78 17.05 22.48
CA GLU A 18 -13.68 17.47 21.60
C GLU A 18 -12.52 16.46 21.63
N SER A 19 -12.19 15.93 22.81
CA SER A 19 -11.16 14.89 22.96
C SER A 19 -11.54 13.60 22.25
N LEU A 20 -12.81 13.17 22.35
CA LEU A 20 -13.33 11.98 21.65
C LEU A 20 -13.24 12.15 20.13
N ILE A 21 -13.72 13.28 19.61
CA ILE A 21 -13.69 13.59 18.18
C ILE A 21 -12.25 13.64 17.67
N THR A 22 -11.36 14.29 18.41
CA THR A 22 -9.94 14.41 18.05
C THR A 22 -9.26 13.05 18.01
N ALA A 23 -9.51 12.18 19.01
CA ALA A 23 -8.93 10.84 19.05
C ALA A 23 -9.43 9.95 17.90
N HIS A 24 -10.73 10.01 17.56
CA HIS A 24 -11.26 9.26 16.42
C HIS A 24 -10.72 9.75 15.08
N ARG A 25 -10.58 11.06 14.90
CA ARG A 25 -9.98 11.64 13.69
C ARG A 25 -8.52 11.21 13.55
N ALA A 26 -7.73 11.35 14.62
CA ALA A 26 -6.33 10.94 14.64
C ALA A 26 -6.14 9.44 14.39
N ASP A 27 -7.05 8.58 14.88
CA ASP A 27 -7.04 7.16 14.58
C ASP A 27 -7.35 6.88 13.10
N TRP A 28 -8.39 7.52 12.57
CA TRP A 28 -8.79 7.39 11.18
C TRP A 28 -7.68 7.83 10.20
N ASP A 29 -6.98 8.92 10.52
CA ASP A 29 -5.93 9.49 9.68
C ASP A 29 -4.62 8.68 9.69
N ASN A 30 -4.55 7.59 10.47
CA ASN A 30 -3.45 6.62 10.41
C ASN A 30 -3.55 5.64 9.23
N PHE A 31 -4.67 5.63 8.50
CA PHE A 31 -4.94 4.67 7.44
C PHE A 31 -5.05 5.34 6.07
N GLU A 32 -4.46 4.72 5.03
CA GLU A 32 -4.46 5.22 3.65
C GLU A 32 -5.85 5.50 3.05
N THR A 33 -6.92 5.02 3.69
CA THR A 33 -8.30 5.27 3.30
C THR A 33 -8.85 6.60 3.81
N SER A 34 -8.14 7.28 4.72
CA SER A 34 -8.48 8.65 5.12
C SER A 34 -8.07 9.64 4.04
N TRP A 35 -8.87 10.69 3.89
CA TRP A 35 -8.58 11.85 3.06
C TRP A 35 -7.39 12.64 3.58
N ASP A 36 -7.20 12.63 4.90
CA ASP A 36 -6.18 13.38 5.61
C ASP A 36 -4.96 12.50 5.97
N PHE A 37 -4.86 11.30 5.38
CA PHE A 37 -3.72 10.42 5.56
C PHE A 37 -2.44 11.08 5.08
N GLN A 38 -1.45 11.14 5.98
CA GLN A 38 -0.17 11.79 5.72
C GLN A 38 0.96 10.79 5.50
N ASP A 39 1.12 9.87 6.44
CA ASP A 39 2.15 8.85 6.50
C ASP A 39 1.73 7.73 7.46
N LEU A 40 2.50 6.65 7.45
CA LEU A 40 2.26 5.53 8.36
C LEU A 40 2.80 5.84 9.77
N PRO A 41 2.04 5.49 10.83
CA PRO A 41 2.50 5.64 12.21
C PRO A 41 3.88 5.04 12.48
N VAL A 42 4.17 3.87 11.90
CA VAL A 42 5.46 3.16 12.05
C VAL A 42 6.65 3.86 11.37
N LEU A 43 6.43 5.00 10.71
CA LEU A 43 7.49 5.82 10.13
C LEU A 43 7.65 7.17 10.85
N ARG A 44 6.78 7.50 11.82
CA ARG A 44 6.83 8.76 12.57
C ARG A 44 7.85 8.68 13.70
N ASP A 45 8.55 9.78 13.96
CA ASP A 45 9.66 9.84 14.93
C ASP A 45 9.26 9.40 16.36
N GLU A 46 8.00 9.58 16.75
CA GLU A 46 7.49 9.21 18.07
C GLU A 46 7.43 7.69 18.28
N LEU A 47 7.27 6.93 17.19
CA LEU A 47 7.11 5.48 17.22
C LEU A 47 8.34 4.76 16.65
N LYS A 48 8.99 5.38 15.66
CA LYS A 48 10.06 4.78 14.89
C LYS A 48 11.32 4.56 15.72
N THR A 49 11.91 3.40 15.54
CA THR A 49 13.20 2.99 16.12
C THR A 49 14.09 2.41 15.02
N ASP A 50 15.22 1.81 15.41
CA ASP A 50 16.18 1.20 14.47
C ASP A 50 15.60 -0.02 13.73
N THR A 51 14.63 -0.71 14.32
CA THR A 51 14.03 -1.92 13.74
C THR A 51 12.52 -1.80 13.63
N LEU A 52 11.94 -2.41 12.60
CA LEU A 52 10.50 -2.39 12.35
C LEU A 52 9.73 -3.16 13.44
N GLY A 53 10.31 -4.24 13.98
CA GLY A 53 9.70 -4.99 15.08
C GLY A 53 9.57 -4.18 16.36
N ALA A 54 10.64 -3.46 16.76
CA ALA A 54 10.59 -2.57 17.92
C ALA A 54 9.65 -1.37 17.69
N THR A 55 9.64 -0.84 16.48
CA THR A 55 8.70 0.22 16.06
C THR A 55 7.25 -0.24 16.12
N TRP A 56 6.96 -1.46 15.66
CA TRP A 56 5.62 -2.03 15.75
C TRP A 56 5.19 -2.27 17.21
N ALA A 57 6.11 -2.65 18.09
CA ALA A 57 5.81 -2.75 19.53
C ALA A 57 5.45 -1.38 20.16
N ASN A 58 6.02 -0.28 19.65
CA ASN A 58 5.61 1.08 20.03
C ASN A 58 4.21 1.41 19.50
N TRP A 59 3.91 1.04 18.25
CA TRP A 59 2.58 1.17 17.66
C TRP A 59 1.51 0.38 18.44
N ASP A 60 1.77 -0.87 18.78
CA ASP A 60 0.87 -1.69 19.60
C ASP A 60 0.56 -1.04 20.96
N ARG A 61 1.60 -0.53 21.63
CA ARG A 61 1.43 0.21 22.89
C ARG A 61 0.61 1.48 22.68
N TYR A 62 0.91 2.26 21.65
CA TYR A 62 0.15 3.47 21.30
C TYR A 62 -1.34 3.18 21.07
N CYS A 63 -1.68 2.13 20.32
CA CYS A 63 -3.08 1.71 20.14
C CYS A 63 -3.75 1.35 21.46
N ARG A 64 -3.07 0.56 22.31
CA ARG A 64 -3.61 0.14 23.62
C ARG A 64 -3.85 1.33 24.55
N ASP A 65 -2.91 2.26 24.59
CA ASP A 65 -3.02 3.46 25.42
C ASP A 65 -4.17 4.36 24.93
N ASN A 66 -4.34 4.51 23.61
CA ASN A 66 -5.47 5.26 23.04
C ASN A 66 -6.81 4.58 23.26
N ILE A 67 -6.90 3.25 23.20
CA ILE A 67 -8.12 2.51 23.52
C ILE A 67 -8.49 2.69 24.99
N ALA A 68 -7.53 2.60 25.91
CA ALA A 68 -7.76 2.84 27.33
C ALA A 68 -8.24 4.28 27.57
N ARG A 69 -7.59 5.26 26.95
CA ARG A 69 -7.97 6.67 27.03
C ARG A 69 -9.36 6.94 26.46
N MET A 70 -9.69 6.33 25.32
CA MET A 70 -10.99 6.45 24.67
C MET A 70 -12.09 5.91 25.58
N LYS A 71 -11.87 4.73 26.17
CA LYS A 71 -12.80 4.17 27.14
C LYS A 71 -13.04 5.11 28.32
N GLU A 72 -11.99 5.69 28.91
CA GLU A 72 -12.14 6.67 30.00
C GLU A 72 -12.96 7.90 29.57
N LEU A 73 -12.76 8.39 28.34
CA LEU A 73 -13.51 9.52 27.79
C LEU A 73 -14.98 9.16 27.57
N GLU A 74 -15.27 8.00 26.98
CA GLU A 74 -16.64 7.54 26.74
C GLU A 74 -17.38 7.30 28.07
N GLU A 75 -16.74 6.68 29.05
CA GLU A 75 -17.31 6.49 30.39
C GLU A 75 -17.52 7.82 31.13
N LYS A 76 -16.61 8.78 30.96
CA LYS A 76 -16.81 10.15 31.47
C LYS A 76 -18.01 10.83 30.79
N ASN A 77 -18.12 10.74 29.46
CA ASN A 77 -19.24 11.28 28.72
C ASN A 77 -20.57 10.66 29.17
N ASN A 78 -20.64 9.34 29.29
CA ASN A 78 -21.82 8.63 29.77
C ASN A 78 -22.21 9.08 31.18
N ARG A 79 -21.25 9.18 32.09
CA ARG A 79 -21.49 9.65 33.46
C ARG A 79 -22.06 11.07 33.51
N LEU A 80 -21.49 12.00 32.75
CA LEU A 80 -22.01 13.38 32.69
C LEU A 80 -23.48 13.42 32.22
N TRP A 81 -23.84 12.59 31.24
CA TRP A 81 -25.23 12.49 30.77
C TRP A 81 -26.15 11.76 31.75
N ILE A 82 -25.70 10.67 32.37
CA ILE A 82 -26.47 9.96 33.39
C ILE A 82 -26.77 10.88 34.57
N ASP A 83 -25.77 11.66 35.01
CA ASP A 83 -25.91 12.62 36.09
C ASP A 83 -26.87 13.76 35.74
N ALA A 84 -26.77 14.29 34.52
CA ALA A 84 -27.67 15.31 34.00
C ALA A 84 -29.14 14.87 33.97
N TYR A 85 -29.41 13.62 33.60
CA TYR A 85 -30.77 13.10 33.49
C TYR A 85 -31.28 12.42 34.76
N GLY A 86 -30.44 12.24 35.78
CA GLY A 86 -30.82 11.56 37.03
C GLY A 86 -31.10 10.07 36.82
N LEU A 87 -30.34 9.40 35.94
CA LEU A 87 -30.57 8.01 35.52
C LEU A 87 -29.64 6.99 36.21
N GLN A 88 -29.05 7.34 37.36
CA GLN A 88 -28.03 6.52 38.04
C GLN A 88 -28.55 5.13 38.46
N ASP A 89 -29.85 5.01 38.72
CA ASP A 89 -30.48 3.74 39.11
C ASP A 89 -30.83 2.85 37.88
N GLU A 90 -30.79 3.40 36.67
CA GLU A 90 -31.20 2.72 35.43
C GLU A 90 -30.04 2.38 34.51
N LEU A 91 -29.00 3.21 34.50
CA LEU A 91 -27.87 3.13 33.57
C LEU A 91 -26.54 3.17 34.31
N THR A 92 -25.54 2.53 33.72
CA THR A 92 -24.18 2.55 34.22
C THR A 92 -23.26 3.18 33.16
N PRO A 93 -22.23 3.94 33.57
CA PRO A 93 -21.38 4.67 32.63
C PRO A 93 -20.39 3.77 31.87
N GLU A 94 -20.13 2.55 32.35
CA GLU A 94 -19.07 1.67 31.88
C GLU A 94 -19.24 1.25 30.43
N VAL A 95 -18.13 1.24 29.70
CA VAL A 95 -18.09 0.82 28.30
C VAL A 95 -17.22 -0.42 28.16
N PRO A 96 -17.75 -1.54 27.61
CA PRO A 96 -16.92 -2.70 27.29
C PRO A 96 -15.83 -2.34 26.28
N GLU A 97 -14.58 -2.73 26.53
CA GLU A 97 -13.45 -2.39 25.63
C GLU A 97 -13.68 -2.86 24.17
N LYS A 98 -14.38 -3.99 23.99
CA LYS A 98 -14.75 -4.53 22.67
C LYS A 98 -15.65 -3.59 21.85
N GLU A 99 -16.32 -2.63 22.49
CA GLU A 99 -17.19 -1.64 21.83
C GLU A 99 -16.39 -0.41 21.40
N ILE A 100 -15.17 -0.22 21.91
CA ILE A 100 -14.25 0.82 21.45
C ILE A 100 -13.81 0.51 20.02
N THR A 101 -14.14 1.42 19.11
CA THR A 101 -13.97 1.25 17.66
C THR A 101 -12.59 1.63 17.13
N LEU A 102 -11.72 2.21 17.98
CA LEU A 102 -10.35 2.53 17.62
C LEU A 102 -9.57 1.31 17.14
N ALA A 103 -8.62 1.56 16.24
CA ALA A 103 -7.80 0.51 15.67
C ALA A 103 -6.97 -0.23 16.73
N ARG A 104 -6.87 -1.55 16.53
CA ARG A 104 -6.00 -2.44 17.31
C ARG A 104 -4.87 -2.88 16.40
N ALA A 105 -3.64 -2.82 16.91
CA ALA A 105 -2.49 -3.33 16.20
C ALA A 105 -2.68 -4.82 15.87
N ASP A 106 -2.39 -5.16 14.64
CA ASP A 106 -2.51 -6.51 14.10
C ASP A 106 -1.31 -6.69 13.18
N PRO A 107 -0.31 -7.53 13.57
CA PRO A 107 0.97 -7.56 12.88
C PRO A 107 0.81 -7.89 11.39
N ARG A 108 -0.15 -8.76 11.03
CA ARG A 108 -0.38 -9.13 9.64
C ARG A 108 -1.00 -7.99 8.84
N LYS A 109 -2.00 -7.30 9.40
CA LYS A 109 -2.67 -6.18 8.70
C LYS A 109 -1.74 -4.97 8.61
N ASP A 110 -1.02 -4.69 9.68
CA ASP A 110 -0.09 -3.56 9.76
C ASP A 110 1.07 -3.76 8.78
N MET A 111 1.63 -4.98 8.65
CA MET A 111 2.68 -5.24 7.65
C MET A 111 2.15 -5.17 6.21
N ALA A 112 0.89 -5.55 5.97
CA ALA A 112 0.28 -5.36 4.65
C ALA A 112 0.03 -3.88 4.32
N ALA A 113 -0.40 -3.08 5.30
CA ALA A 113 -0.51 -1.63 5.15
C ALA A 113 0.87 -0.99 4.92
N PHE A 114 1.90 -1.44 5.65
CA PHE A 114 3.29 -1.03 5.45
C PHE A 114 3.81 -1.30 4.03
N ILE A 115 3.53 -2.50 3.51
CA ILE A 115 3.87 -2.87 2.13
C ILE A 115 3.07 -2.04 1.12
N SER A 116 1.77 -1.80 1.35
CA SER A 116 0.93 -0.95 0.49
C SER A 116 1.47 0.47 0.40
N TYR A 117 1.86 1.06 1.53
CA TYR A 117 2.44 2.40 1.57
C TYR A 117 3.78 2.44 0.85
N ALA A 118 4.65 1.44 1.08
CA ALA A 118 5.93 1.34 0.38
C ALA A 118 5.73 1.27 -1.14
N ILE A 119 4.75 0.50 -1.63
CA ILE A 119 4.37 0.46 -3.06
C ILE A 119 3.82 1.83 -3.52
N GLY A 120 3.08 2.54 -2.65
CA GLY A 120 2.70 3.92 -2.90
C GLY A 120 3.89 4.86 -3.10
N CYS A 121 4.94 4.72 -2.29
CA CYS A 121 6.20 5.44 -2.49
C CYS A 121 6.90 5.00 -3.79
N MET A 122 6.87 3.70 -4.13
CA MET A 122 7.42 3.21 -5.40
C MET A 122 6.71 3.83 -6.60
N PHE A 123 5.42 4.11 -6.53
CA PHE A 123 4.70 4.77 -7.61
C PHE A 123 4.74 6.30 -7.55
N GLY A 124 5.30 6.88 -6.48
CA GLY A 124 5.31 8.33 -6.26
C GLY A 124 4.00 8.89 -5.71
N ARG A 125 3.06 8.02 -5.31
CA ARG A 125 1.83 8.44 -4.61
C ARG A 125 2.16 9.14 -3.29
N TYR A 126 3.19 8.67 -2.61
CA TYR A 126 3.71 9.24 -1.36
C TYR A 126 5.22 9.51 -1.45
N SER A 127 5.74 10.32 -0.55
CA SER A 127 7.17 10.57 -0.39
C SER A 127 7.58 10.37 1.07
N LEU A 128 8.83 9.98 1.29
CA LEU A 128 9.44 9.97 2.61
C LEU A 128 10.02 11.36 2.98
N GLU A 129 10.08 12.29 2.03
CA GLU A 129 10.60 13.65 2.23
C GLU A 129 9.52 14.65 2.64
N VAL A 130 8.26 14.38 2.27
CA VAL A 130 7.13 15.28 2.50
C VAL A 130 5.88 14.49 2.86
N SER A 131 5.08 15.02 3.78
CA SER A 131 3.86 14.39 4.25
C SER A 131 2.71 14.50 3.24
N GLY A 132 1.84 13.49 3.26
CA GLY A 132 0.61 13.44 2.46
C GLY A 132 0.82 13.06 1.00
N LEU A 133 -0.29 13.10 0.28
CA LEU A 133 -0.38 12.69 -1.13
C LEU A 133 0.52 13.55 -2.02
N VAL A 134 1.23 12.92 -2.95
CA VAL A 134 2.11 13.60 -3.93
C VAL A 134 1.52 13.47 -5.33
N LEU A 135 1.51 12.26 -5.90
CA LEU A 135 0.88 12.02 -7.20
C LEU A 135 -0.52 11.43 -7.02
N ALA A 136 -1.54 12.13 -7.55
CA ALA A 136 -2.92 11.66 -7.57
C ALA A 136 -3.76 12.25 -8.70
N ASP A 137 -3.13 12.83 -9.72
CA ASP A 137 -3.79 13.40 -10.90
C ASP A 137 -3.60 12.49 -12.12
N ALA A 138 -4.49 12.60 -13.10
CA ALA A 138 -4.45 11.79 -14.31
C ALA A 138 -3.20 12.08 -15.15
N GLY A 139 -2.48 11.03 -15.54
CA GLY A 139 -1.26 11.15 -16.35
C GLY A 139 -0.09 11.76 -15.59
N ALA A 140 -0.10 11.72 -14.25
CA ALA A 140 0.98 12.22 -13.42
C ALA A 140 2.33 11.61 -13.82
N THR A 141 3.37 12.45 -13.90
CA THR A 141 4.72 12.03 -14.29
C THR A 141 5.68 11.97 -13.11
N VAL A 142 6.85 11.37 -13.31
CA VAL A 142 7.92 11.39 -12.29
C VAL A 142 8.50 12.80 -12.13
N GLU A 143 8.48 13.59 -13.20
CA GLU A 143 8.85 15.00 -13.17
C GLU A 143 7.90 15.80 -12.26
N ASP A 144 6.58 15.53 -12.34
CA ASP A 144 5.60 16.12 -11.42
C ASP A 144 5.88 15.76 -9.97
N TYR A 145 6.28 14.50 -9.70
CA TYR A 145 6.66 14.07 -8.36
C TYR A 145 7.79 14.94 -7.81
N TYR A 146 8.89 15.08 -8.54
CA TYR A 146 10.03 15.87 -8.08
C TYR A 146 9.67 17.34 -7.89
N ARG A 147 8.83 17.90 -8.78
CA ARG A 147 8.34 19.27 -8.66
C ARG A 147 7.52 19.45 -7.38
N ILE A 148 6.52 18.60 -7.14
CA ILE A 148 5.64 18.69 -5.97
C ILE A 148 6.41 18.48 -4.67
N VAL A 149 7.33 17.50 -4.62
CA VAL A 149 8.18 17.26 -3.44
C VAL A 149 9.05 18.48 -3.14
N ALA A 150 9.68 19.07 -4.16
CA ALA A 150 10.49 20.29 -3.99
C ALA A 150 9.66 21.49 -3.53
N GLU A 151 8.47 21.70 -4.10
CA GLU A 151 7.53 22.75 -3.69
C GLU A 151 7.10 22.57 -2.22
N LYS A 152 6.70 21.36 -1.82
CA LYS A 152 6.31 21.04 -0.44
C LYS A 152 7.48 21.19 0.54
N ALA A 153 8.67 20.72 0.20
CA ALA A 153 9.85 20.87 1.07
C ALA A 153 10.21 22.34 1.31
N ASN A 154 10.12 23.18 0.27
CA ASN A 154 10.37 24.63 0.38
C ASN A 154 9.29 25.35 1.21
N THR A 155 8.04 24.90 1.11
CA THR A 155 6.89 25.42 1.88
C THR A 155 7.10 25.20 3.38
N VAL A 156 7.54 24.00 3.76
CA VAL A 156 7.90 23.68 5.16
C VAL A 156 9.08 24.54 5.63
N ALA A 157 10.12 24.70 4.80
CA ALA A 157 11.30 25.50 5.15
C ALA A 157 11.03 27.02 5.27
N SER A 158 10.04 27.55 4.55
CA SER A 158 9.69 28.98 4.52
C SER A 158 8.60 29.38 5.53
N GLY A 159 7.97 28.42 6.21
CA GLY A 159 6.92 28.68 7.21
C GLY A 159 5.60 29.21 6.62
N GLN A 160 5.42 29.15 5.31
CA GLN A 160 4.18 29.53 4.62
C GLN A 160 3.45 28.26 4.22
N GLY A 161 2.44 27.81 4.97
CA GLY A 161 1.64 26.64 4.58
C GLY A 161 0.90 26.87 3.26
N LEU A 162 1.09 25.97 2.28
CA LEU A 162 0.25 25.92 1.08
C LEU A 162 -1.17 25.53 1.49
N VAL A 163 -2.11 26.45 1.36
CA VAL A 163 -3.54 26.18 1.43
C VAL A 163 -3.89 25.37 0.17
N ALA A 164 -3.95 24.05 0.28
CA ALA A 164 -4.53 23.23 -0.77
C ALA A 164 -6.01 23.62 -0.89
N SER A 165 -6.44 23.98 -2.09
CA SER A 165 -7.83 24.30 -2.39
C SER A 165 -8.69 23.04 -2.25
N GLY A 166 -9.37 22.90 -1.11
CA GLY A 166 -10.37 21.85 -0.86
C GLY A 166 -10.04 21.00 0.36
N GLY A 167 -10.33 21.54 1.54
CA GLY A 167 -10.19 20.85 2.83
C GLY A 167 -9.98 21.89 3.92
N GLU A 168 -10.86 21.90 4.93
CA GLU A 168 -10.72 22.74 6.12
C GLU A 168 -9.33 22.56 6.75
N GLU A 169 -8.83 23.60 7.43
CA GLU A 169 -7.55 23.61 8.15
C GLU A 169 -7.34 22.31 8.92
N ASN A 170 -6.62 21.37 8.32
CA ASN A 170 -6.13 20.21 9.05
C ASN A 170 -5.11 20.76 10.03
N LEU A 171 -5.48 20.73 11.31
CA LEU A 171 -4.53 20.71 12.41
C LEU A 171 -3.42 19.73 12.01
N ALA A 172 -2.30 20.29 11.57
CA ALA A 172 -1.11 19.54 11.26
C ALA A 172 -0.84 18.67 12.48
N THR A 173 -1.06 17.36 12.35
CA THR A 173 -0.39 16.45 13.25
C THR A 173 1.07 16.68 12.94
N GLY A 174 1.77 17.35 13.86
CA GLY A 174 3.05 18.04 13.65
C GLY A 174 4.24 17.11 13.43
N HIS A 175 4.03 15.99 12.75
CA HIS A 175 5.03 14.97 12.46
C HIS A 175 5.92 15.45 11.33
N GLN A 176 7.24 15.39 11.57
CA GLN A 176 8.21 15.67 10.52
C GLN A 176 8.40 14.43 9.66
N PRO A 177 8.43 14.56 8.32
CA PRO A 177 8.75 13.44 7.44
C PRO A 177 10.20 13.02 7.67
N LEU A 178 10.53 11.77 7.29
CA LEU A 178 11.88 11.20 7.49
C LEU A 178 13.00 11.97 6.78
N ALA A 179 12.66 12.82 5.79
CA ALA A 179 13.61 13.60 4.99
C ALA A 179 14.62 12.72 4.22
N THR A 180 14.28 11.45 3.98
CA THR A 180 15.10 10.51 3.20
C THR A 180 14.56 10.36 1.78
N LYS A 181 15.46 10.23 0.80
CA LYS A 181 15.10 10.08 -0.61
C LYS A 181 14.80 8.62 -0.96
N PHE A 182 13.61 8.40 -1.52
CA PHE A 182 13.24 7.15 -2.18
C PHE A 182 12.57 7.48 -3.50
N HIS A 183 13.25 7.20 -4.60
CA HIS A 183 12.81 7.62 -5.92
C HIS A 183 11.66 6.74 -6.43
N PRO A 184 10.59 7.33 -7.00
CA PRO A 184 9.54 6.55 -7.63
C PRO A 184 10.08 5.84 -8.87
N ASP A 185 9.38 4.80 -9.25
CA ASP A 185 9.58 4.03 -10.46
C ASP A 185 9.40 4.92 -11.70
N ALA A 186 10.31 4.78 -12.66
CA ALA A 186 10.42 5.71 -13.79
C ALA A 186 9.23 5.58 -14.75
N ASP A 187 8.81 4.36 -15.06
CA ASP A 187 7.87 4.07 -16.14
C ASP A 187 6.49 3.59 -15.65
N ASN A 188 6.28 3.56 -14.32
CA ASN A 188 5.03 3.18 -13.68
C ASN A 188 4.71 1.68 -13.82
N ILE A 189 5.71 0.82 -14.07
CA ILE A 189 5.50 -0.62 -14.25
C ILE A 189 6.43 -1.38 -13.31
N ILE A 190 5.85 -2.01 -12.29
CA ILE A 190 6.63 -2.80 -11.32
C ILE A 190 6.35 -4.30 -11.50
N PRO A 191 7.33 -5.11 -11.95
CA PRO A 191 7.16 -6.57 -12.08
C PRO A 191 6.91 -7.27 -10.75
N VAL A 192 5.94 -8.18 -10.74
CA VAL A 192 5.55 -8.98 -9.56
C VAL A 192 5.65 -10.47 -9.89
N LEU A 193 6.89 -10.95 -10.02
CA LEU A 193 7.18 -12.31 -10.48
C LEU A 193 7.62 -13.24 -9.34
N ASP A 194 7.44 -14.54 -9.55
CA ASP A 194 7.75 -15.58 -8.55
C ASP A 194 9.24 -15.85 -8.33
N SER A 195 10.09 -15.20 -9.12
CA SER A 195 11.56 -15.25 -9.06
C SER A 195 12.15 -13.91 -9.50
N GLU A 196 13.44 -13.70 -9.23
CA GLU A 196 14.19 -12.50 -9.61
C GLU A 196 14.52 -12.52 -11.10
N TRP A 197 13.73 -11.78 -11.89
CA TRP A 197 13.94 -11.64 -13.34
C TRP A 197 14.27 -10.21 -13.78
N PHE A 198 13.96 -9.22 -12.96
CA PHE A 198 14.20 -7.79 -13.19
C PHE A 198 14.92 -7.20 -11.98
N GLU A 199 15.82 -6.25 -12.21
CA GLU A 199 16.64 -5.63 -11.14
C GLU A 199 15.79 -4.75 -10.22
N ASP A 200 14.75 -4.13 -10.78
CA ASP A 200 13.79 -3.23 -10.15
C ASP A 200 12.46 -3.92 -9.83
N ASP A 201 12.46 -5.24 -9.64
CA ASP A 201 11.25 -5.95 -9.25
C ASP A 201 10.72 -5.48 -7.88
N ILE A 202 9.45 -5.78 -7.61
CA ILE A 202 8.76 -5.34 -6.39
C ILE A 202 9.49 -5.70 -5.09
N VAL A 203 10.22 -6.83 -5.05
CA VAL A 203 10.95 -7.27 -3.86
C VAL A 203 12.24 -6.46 -3.71
N ALA A 204 12.98 -6.25 -4.81
CA ALA A 204 14.17 -5.41 -4.81
C ALA A 204 13.84 -3.98 -4.37
N ARG A 205 12.77 -3.39 -4.92
CA ARG A 205 12.30 -2.06 -4.53
C ARG A 205 11.84 -1.99 -3.07
N PHE A 206 11.18 -3.03 -2.57
CA PHE A 206 10.77 -3.07 -1.16
C PHE A 206 11.95 -3.22 -0.20
N ARG A 207 12.99 -3.99 -0.58
CA ARG A 207 14.24 -4.05 0.19
C ARG A 207 14.94 -2.71 0.22
N GLU A 208 14.97 -1.99 -0.90
CA GLU A 208 15.52 -0.63 -0.94
C GLU A 208 14.73 0.31 -0.03
N PHE A 209 13.40 0.24 -0.06
CA PHE A 209 12.55 1.00 0.85
C PHE A 209 12.90 0.74 2.33
N LEU A 210 13.11 -0.52 2.72
CA LEU A 210 13.54 -0.88 4.07
C LEU A 210 14.93 -0.33 4.42
N LYS A 211 15.88 -0.36 3.50
CA LYS A 211 17.23 0.20 3.71
C LYS A 211 17.18 1.71 3.92
N VAL A 212 16.36 2.41 3.14
CA VAL A 212 16.19 3.86 3.21
C VAL A 212 15.47 4.28 4.50
N THR A 213 14.50 3.49 4.97
CA THR A 213 13.70 3.83 6.17
C THR A 213 14.33 3.38 7.48
N PHE A 214 14.91 2.17 7.55
CA PHE A 214 15.43 1.58 8.79
C PHE A 214 16.94 1.30 8.76
N GLY A 215 17.62 1.53 7.62
CA GLY A 215 19.04 1.28 7.45
C GLY A 215 19.37 -0.15 7.00
N GLU A 216 20.50 -0.32 6.32
CA GLU A 216 20.97 -1.64 5.86
C GLU A 216 21.20 -2.63 7.03
N ALA A 217 21.64 -2.13 8.18
CA ALA A 217 21.99 -2.96 9.33
C ALA A 217 20.79 -3.75 9.89
N SER A 218 19.58 -3.20 9.82
CA SER A 218 18.35 -3.83 10.33
C SER A 218 17.57 -4.58 9.25
N LEU A 219 17.99 -4.53 7.98
CA LEU A 219 17.24 -5.09 6.85
C LEU A 219 16.85 -6.55 7.05
N ARG A 220 17.79 -7.39 7.49
CA ARG A 220 17.54 -8.82 7.70
C ARG A 220 16.50 -9.06 8.79
N GLU A 221 16.61 -8.35 9.92
CA GLU A 221 15.68 -8.46 11.04
C GLU A 221 14.28 -7.97 10.64
N ASN A 222 14.20 -6.84 9.93
CA ASN A 222 12.95 -6.27 9.45
C ASN A 222 12.24 -7.20 8.46
N LEU A 223 12.98 -7.77 7.50
CA LEU A 223 12.43 -8.76 6.58
C LEU A 223 11.89 -9.99 7.32
N GLN A 224 12.65 -10.49 8.30
CA GLN A 224 12.20 -11.62 9.11
C GLN A 224 10.90 -11.28 9.87
N PHE A 225 10.83 -10.12 10.52
CA PHE A 225 9.63 -9.67 11.22
C PHE A 225 8.40 -9.56 10.30
N ILE A 226 8.59 -9.03 9.09
CA ILE A 226 7.54 -8.94 8.07
C ILE A 226 7.04 -10.33 7.67
N GLU A 227 7.95 -11.25 7.34
CA GLU A 227 7.58 -12.59 6.89
C GLU A 227 6.92 -13.43 7.99
N GLU A 228 7.37 -13.29 9.23
CA GLU A 228 6.75 -13.91 10.41
C GLU A 228 5.33 -13.36 10.63
N SER A 229 5.16 -12.04 10.53
CA SER A 229 3.86 -11.37 10.67
C SER A 229 2.87 -11.75 9.56
N LEU A 230 3.36 -11.92 8.33
CA LEU A 230 2.56 -12.36 7.19
C LEU A 230 2.33 -13.88 7.18
N GLY A 231 3.12 -14.65 7.94
CA GLY A 231 3.15 -16.11 7.95
C GLY A 231 3.68 -16.71 6.64
N LYS A 232 4.43 -15.94 5.83
CA LYS A 232 4.99 -16.36 4.54
C LYS A 232 6.13 -15.46 4.07
N ASP A 233 6.96 -16.03 3.22
CA ASP A 233 7.99 -15.32 2.45
C ASP A 233 7.41 -14.11 1.69
N LEU A 234 8.17 -13.00 1.69
CA LEU A 234 7.73 -11.72 1.14
C LEU A 234 7.37 -11.81 -0.34
N ARG A 235 8.19 -12.51 -1.14
CA ARG A 235 7.91 -12.67 -2.59
C ARG A 235 6.62 -13.45 -2.80
N LYS A 236 6.40 -14.52 -2.04
CA LYS A 236 5.15 -15.29 -2.11
C LYS A 236 3.93 -14.44 -1.73
N TYR A 237 4.04 -13.60 -0.70
CA TYR A 237 2.98 -12.66 -0.33
C TYR A 237 2.66 -11.70 -1.47
N LEU A 238 3.67 -11.04 -2.03
CA LEU A 238 3.51 -10.06 -3.12
C LEU A 238 2.86 -10.66 -4.37
N VAL A 239 3.26 -11.88 -4.74
CA VAL A 239 2.75 -12.59 -5.92
C VAL A 239 1.33 -13.11 -5.76
N SER A 240 0.87 -13.43 -4.54
CA SER A 240 -0.37 -14.22 -4.36
C SER A 240 -1.41 -13.66 -3.39
N ASP A 241 -1.03 -12.73 -2.51
CA ASP A 241 -1.91 -12.21 -1.45
C ASP A 241 -2.05 -10.69 -1.49
N PHE A 242 -0.96 -9.96 -1.78
CA PHE A 242 -0.95 -8.50 -1.77
C PHE A 242 -2.14 -7.90 -2.53
N TYR A 243 -2.38 -8.34 -3.77
CA TYR A 243 -3.48 -7.79 -4.56
C TYR A 243 -4.87 -8.05 -3.95
N LYS A 244 -5.05 -9.14 -3.20
CA LYS A 244 -6.33 -9.41 -2.51
C LYS A 244 -6.54 -8.42 -1.36
N ASP A 245 -5.50 -8.17 -0.58
CA ASP A 245 -5.55 -7.17 0.50
C ASP A 245 -5.81 -5.79 -0.06
N HIS A 246 -5.11 -5.43 -1.14
CA HIS A 246 -5.30 -4.18 -1.86
C HIS A 246 -6.75 -4.01 -2.35
N LEU A 247 -7.34 -5.06 -2.94
CA LEU A 247 -8.75 -5.05 -3.34
C LEU A 247 -9.71 -4.89 -2.15
N GLN A 248 -9.38 -5.45 -0.99
CA GLN A 248 -10.18 -5.33 0.22
C GLN A 248 -10.14 -3.89 0.75
N THR A 249 -8.94 -3.31 0.91
CA THR A 249 -8.73 -1.94 1.38
C THR A 249 -9.50 -0.94 0.52
N TYR A 250 -9.39 -1.07 -0.80
CA TYR A 250 -10.02 -0.14 -1.76
C TYR A 250 -11.43 -0.57 -2.20
N LYS A 251 -12.11 -1.45 -1.46
CA LYS A 251 -13.51 -1.86 -1.71
C LYS A 251 -13.78 -2.25 -3.18
N LYS A 252 -12.87 -3.05 -3.77
CA LYS A 252 -12.87 -3.49 -5.18
C LYS A 252 -12.73 -2.36 -6.22
N ARG A 253 -12.13 -1.23 -5.83
CA ARG A 253 -11.78 -0.12 -6.72
C ARG A 253 -10.27 0.18 -6.60
N PRO A 254 -9.41 -0.78 -6.97
CA PRO A 254 -7.99 -0.68 -6.72
C PRO A 254 -7.35 0.51 -7.45
N ILE A 255 -6.41 1.17 -6.77
CA ILE A 255 -5.60 2.25 -7.36
C ILE A 255 -4.34 1.73 -8.07
N TYR A 256 -3.76 0.62 -7.59
CA TYR A 256 -2.76 -0.16 -8.33
C TYR A 256 -3.48 -1.24 -9.14
N TRP A 257 -3.29 -1.24 -10.45
CA TRP A 257 -3.87 -2.21 -11.37
C TRP A 257 -2.85 -3.30 -11.67
N LEU A 258 -3.28 -4.55 -11.54
CA LEU A 258 -2.43 -5.71 -11.77
C LEU A 258 -2.67 -6.26 -13.18
N PHE A 259 -1.76 -5.97 -14.10
CA PHE A 259 -1.69 -6.68 -15.38
C PHE A 259 -1.19 -8.10 -15.11
N GLN A 260 -1.96 -9.10 -15.54
CA GLN A 260 -1.71 -10.49 -15.16
C GLN A 260 -2.11 -11.44 -16.29
N SER A 261 -1.18 -12.32 -16.68
CA SER A 261 -1.46 -13.37 -17.64
C SER A 261 -2.45 -14.41 -17.09
N PRO A 262 -3.17 -15.18 -17.92
CA PRO A 262 -4.25 -16.07 -17.46
C PRO A 262 -3.85 -17.09 -16.40
N LYS A 263 -2.62 -17.61 -16.44
CA LYS A 263 -2.07 -18.54 -15.44
C LYS A 263 -1.08 -17.87 -14.48
N LYS A 264 -1.01 -16.53 -14.50
CA LYS A 264 -0.17 -15.71 -13.63
C LYS A 264 1.33 -15.93 -13.79
N SER A 265 1.76 -16.40 -14.95
CA SER A 265 3.19 -16.53 -15.28
C SER A 265 3.87 -15.17 -15.41
N PHE A 266 3.13 -14.14 -15.83
CA PHE A 266 3.57 -12.75 -15.82
C PHE A 266 2.57 -11.87 -15.06
N GLN A 267 3.11 -10.96 -14.25
CA GLN A 267 2.38 -10.00 -13.44
C GLN A 267 3.17 -8.71 -13.33
N ALA A 268 2.49 -7.57 -13.47
CA ALA A 268 3.06 -6.26 -13.20
C ALA A 268 2.00 -5.33 -12.60
N LEU A 269 2.40 -4.52 -11.62
CA LEU A 269 1.57 -3.47 -11.05
C LEU A 269 1.78 -2.17 -11.81
N ILE A 270 0.68 -1.43 -12.00
CA ILE A 270 0.66 -0.12 -12.62
C ILE A 270 -0.19 0.81 -11.76
N TYR A 271 0.27 2.01 -11.48
CA TYR A 271 -0.53 2.98 -10.73
C TYR A 271 -1.50 3.72 -11.66
N LEU A 272 -2.79 3.67 -11.32
CA LEU A 272 -3.90 4.26 -12.08
C LEU A 272 -3.67 5.73 -12.45
N HIS A 273 -3.20 6.54 -11.52
CA HIS A 273 -3.05 7.99 -11.74
C HIS A 273 -1.88 8.32 -12.67
N ARG A 274 -0.91 7.42 -12.77
CA ARG A 274 0.22 7.53 -13.70
C ARG A 274 0.02 6.77 -15.01
N TYR A 275 -1.17 6.18 -15.22
CA TYR A 275 -1.47 5.48 -16.45
C TYR A 275 -1.59 6.49 -17.60
N ASP A 276 -1.00 6.14 -18.74
CA ASP A 276 -1.15 6.86 -19.99
C ASP A 276 -1.37 5.90 -21.17
N ARG A 277 -1.61 6.47 -22.36
CA ARG A 277 -1.86 5.72 -23.60
C ARG A 277 -0.68 4.87 -24.09
N ASP A 278 0.53 5.10 -23.57
CA ASP A 278 1.76 4.41 -23.96
C ASP A 278 2.15 3.32 -22.96
N THR A 279 1.54 3.31 -21.77
CA THR A 279 1.78 2.36 -20.68
C THR A 279 1.68 0.88 -21.12
N VAL A 280 0.66 0.52 -21.91
CA VAL A 280 0.52 -0.89 -22.38
C VAL A 280 1.58 -1.23 -23.43
N ASN A 281 2.06 -0.24 -24.20
CA ASN A 281 3.13 -0.44 -25.16
C ASN A 281 4.47 -0.67 -24.45
N LEU A 282 4.77 0.10 -23.40
CA LEU A 282 5.93 -0.09 -22.54
C LEU A 282 5.88 -1.47 -21.85
N LEU A 283 4.74 -1.83 -21.26
CA LEU A 283 4.53 -3.14 -20.65
C LEU A 283 4.81 -4.29 -21.63
N LEU A 284 4.36 -4.15 -22.88
CA LEU A 284 4.58 -5.16 -23.91
C LEU A 284 6.06 -5.31 -24.26
N ASN A 285 6.72 -4.20 -24.60
CA ASN A 285 8.04 -4.22 -25.20
C ASN A 285 9.15 -4.40 -24.18
N ASP A 286 9.07 -3.70 -23.06
CA ASP A 286 10.19 -3.59 -22.11
C ASP A 286 10.08 -4.63 -21.00
N TYR A 287 8.89 -5.20 -20.79
CA TYR A 287 8.64 -6.19 -19.75
C TYR A 287 8.19 -7.55 -20.27
N LEU A 288 7.08 -7.65 -21.01
CA LEU A 288 6.54 -8.94 -21.41
C LEU A 288 7.49 -9.66 -22.40
N ARG A 289 7.91 -8.98 -23.47
CA ARG A 289 8.84 -9.55 -24.46
C ARG A 289 10.22 -9.79 -23.87
N GLU A 290 10.71 -8.88 -23.05
CA GLU A 290 11.98 -9.07 -22.35
C GLU A 290 11.92 -10.28 -21.41
N PHE A 291 10.82 -10.46 -20.69
CA PHE A 291 10.62 -11.64 -19.86
C PHE A 291 10.55 -12.94 -20.68
N GLN A 292 9.85 -12.96 -21.82
CA GLN A 292 9.87 -14.10 -22.74
C GLN A 292 11.29 -14.40 -23.24
N ASN A 293 12.09 -13.39 -23.59
CA ASN A 293 13.48 -13.57 -24.00
C ASN A 293 14.33 -14.17 -22.88
N LYS A 294 14.22 -13.65 -21.65
CA LYS A 294 14.89 -14.19 -20.45
C LYS A 294 14.51 -15.65 -20.19
N LEU A 295 13.23 -15.99 -20.32
CA LEU A 295 12.73 -17.37 -20.21
C LEU A 295 13.30 -18.29 -21.31
N GLN A 296 13.37 -17.81 -22.56
CA GLN A 296 13.96 -18.57 -23.67
C GLN A 296 15.45 -18.83 -23.45
N ASN A 297 16.21 -17.83 -22.99
CA ASN A 297 17.62 -17.96 -22.64
C ASN A 297 17.82 -18.95 -21.49
N ARG A 298 16.99 -18.87 -20.44
CA ARG A 298 17.04 -19.83 -19.34
C ARG A 298 16.72 -21.26 -19.80
N ARG A 299 15.72 -21.43 -20.67
CA ARG A 299 15.40 -22.74 -21.27
C ARG A 299 16.58 -23.31 -22.06
N GLN A 300 17.27 -22.47 -22.84
CA GLN A 300 18.45 -22.88 -23.60
C GLN A 300 19.57 -23.37 -22.67
N HIS A 301 19.84 -22.65 -21.59
CA HIS A 301 20.81 -23.08 -20.59
C HIS A 301 20.42 -24.39 -19.91
N LEU A 302 19.13 -24.62 -19.62
CA LEU A 302 18.65 -25.87 -19.07
C LEU A 302 18.87 -27.06 -20.02
N TYR A 303 18.76 -26.88 -21.34
CA TYR A 303 19.11 -27.92 -22.32
C TYR A 303 20.58 -28.33 -22.21
N GLU A 304 21.50 -27.39 -22.03
CA GLU A 304 22.93 -27.66 -21.86
C GLU A 304 23.20 -28.47 -20.58
N ILE A 305 22.54 -28.10 -19.47
CA ILE A 305 22.63 -28.82 -18.19
C ILE A 305 22.16 -30.27 -18.35
N LEU A 306 21.07 -30.49 -19.08
CA LEU A 306 20.49 -31.82 -19.31
C LEU A 306 21.36 -32.68 -20.25
N ALA A 307 21.99 -32.06 -21.25
CA ALA A 307 22.89 -32.73 -22.19
C ALA A 307 24.24 -33.13 -21.56
N SER A 308 24.67 -32.43 -20.51
CA SER A 308 25.94 -32.74 -19.83
C SER A 308 25.89 -34.07 -19.07
N GLU A 309 26.87 -34.94 -19.33
CA GLU A 309 27.04 -36.22 -18.62
C GLU A 309 27.53 -36.04 -17.18
N SER A 310 28.18 -34.92 -16.86
CA SER A 310 28.72 -34.65 -15.52
C SER A 310 27.69 -34.10 -14.53
N THR A 311 26.50 -33.71 -15.00
CA THR A 311 25.43 -33.18 -14.15
C THR A 311 24.79 -34.29 -13.31
N SER A 312 24.57 -34.02 -12.02
CA SER A 312 23.96 -34.99 -11.11
C SER A 312 22.50 -35.34 -11.49
N ALA A 313 22.04 -36.54 -11.13
CA ALA A 313 20.66 -36.97 -11.40
C ALA A 313 19.61 -36.05 -10.71
N ARG A 314 19.94 -35.48 -9.55
CA ARG A 314 19.09 -34.51 -8.84
C ARG A 314 18.94 -33.22 -9.65
N ASP A 315 20.06 -32.69 -10.14
CA ASP A 315 20.08 -31.44 -10.90
C ASP A 315 19.41 -31.61 -12.27
N LYS A 316 19.59 -32.76 -12.92
CA LYS A 316 18.85 -33.11 -14.15
C LYS A 316 17.35 -33.12 -13.90
N THR A 317 16.90 -33.72 -12.79
CA THR A 317 15.47 -33.75 -12.42
C THR A 317 14.92 -32.34 -12.16
N ALA A 318 15.67 -31.49 -11.45
CA ALA A 318 15.31 -30.11 -11.20
C ALA A 318 15.22 -29.31 -12.52
N ALA A 319 16.21 -29.47 -13.40
CA ALA A 319 16.27 -28.83 -14.71
C ALA A 319 15.10 -29.25 -15.61
N THR A 320 14.74 -30.54 -15.67
CA THR A 320 13.55 -31.02 -16.41
C THR A 320 12.26 -30.37 -15.89
N LYS A 321 12.09 -30.27 -14.57
CA LYS A 321 10.90 -29.66 -13.97
C LYS A 321 10.82 -28.17 -14.27
N GLU A 322 11.94 -27.46 -14.17
CA GLU A 322 12.01 -26.03 -14.48
C GLU A 322 11.75 -25.78 -15.97
N GLN A 323 12.36 -26.56 -16.85
CA GLN A 323 12.15 -26.48 -18.29
C GLN A 323 10.67 -26.65 -18.65
N ALA A 324 10.00 -27.69 -18.12
CA ALA A 324 8.59 -27.92 -18.37
C ALA A 324 7.69 -26.77 -17.85
N LYS A 325 8.08 -26.08 -16.78
CA LYS A 325 7.40 -24.88 -16.29
C LYS A 325 7.61 -23.70 -17.24
N ILE A 326 8.85 -23.48 -17.69
CA ILE A 326 9.20 -22.40 -18.61
C ILE A 326 8.49 -22.57 -19.95
N GLU A 327 8.44 -23.78 -20.52
CA GLU A 327 7.74 -24.04 -21.79
C GLU A 327 6.25 -23.73 -21.68
N LYS A 328 5.59 -24.15 -20.59
CA LYS A 328 4.18 -23.81 -20.35
C LYS A 328 3.95 -22.30 -20.22
N SER A 329 4.89 -21.59 -19.58
CA SER A 329 4.84 -20.14 -19.41
C SER A 329 5.03 -19.44 -20.75
N LEU A 330 6.03 -19.83 -21.54
CA LEU A 330 6.30 -19.26 -22.86
C LEU A 330 5.11 -19.41 -23.81
N THR A 331 4.50 -20.60 -23.88
CA THR A 331 3.30 -20.82 -24.71
C THR A 331 2.15 -19.92 -24.27
N GLU A 332 1.88 -19.87 -22.97
CA GLU A 332 0.82 -19.01 -22.43
C GLU A 332 1.07 -17.53 -22.70
N LEU A 333 2.31 -17.05 -22.48
CA LEU A 333 2.66 -15.65 -22.69
C LEU A 333 2.62 -15.26 -24.16
N ALA A 334 3.00 -16.15 -25.08
CA ALA A 334 2.88 -15.90 -26.51
C ALA A 334 1.41 -15.80 -26.97
N ASP A 335 0.53 -16.65 -26.43
CA ASP A 335 -0.90 -16.56 -26.70
C ASP A 335 -1.50 -15.27 -26.08
N TRP A 336 -1.15 -14.95 -24.84
CA TRP A 336 -1.62 -13.73 -24.17
C TRP A 336 -1.12 -12.44 -24.85
N GLU A 337 0.14 -12.42 -25.31
CA GLU A 337 0.68 -11.33 -26.11
C GLU A 337 -0.14 -11.15 -27.38
N ARG A 338 -0.27 -12.21 -28.19
CA ARG A 338 -0.96 -12.16 -29.49
C ARG A 338 -2.42 -11.75 -29.38
N ASP A 339 -3.15 -12.34 -28.43
CA ASP A 339 -4.61 -12.26 -28.38
C ASP A 339 -5.11 -11.09 -27.51
N VAL A 340 -4.28 -10.58 -26.59
CA VAL A 340 -4.71 -9.58 -25.58
C VAL A 340 -3.80 -8.35 -25.59
N ILE A 341 -2.51 -8.51 -25.27
CA ILE A 341 -1.65 -7.36 -24.97
C ILE A 341 -1.27 -6.58 -26.23
N LEU A 342 -0.91 -7.26 -27.33
CA LEU A 342 -0.56 -6.60 -28.58
C LEU A 342 -1.74 -5.79 -29.16
N PRO A 343 -2.97 -6.33 -29.27
CA PRO A 343 -4.13 -5.54 -29.67
C PRO A 343 -4.38 -4.32 -28.76
N LEU A 344 -4.27 -4.49 -27.44
CA LEU A 344 -4.47 -3.37 -26.49
C LEU A 344 -3.38 -2.29 -26.63
N ALA A 345 -2.12 -2.69 -26.79
CA ALA A 345 -1.00 -1.78 -27.04
C ALA A 345 -1.18 -0.97 -28.33
N GLN A 346 -1.80 -1.57 -29.36
CA GLN A 346 -2.13 -0.88 -30.62
C GLN A 346 -3.31 0.07 -30.47
N GLN A 347 -4.29 -0.26 -29.63
CA GLN A 347 -5.44 0.60 -29.36
C GLN A 347 -5.06 1.89 -28.62
N ARG A 348 -3.96 1.88 -27.84
CA ARG A 348 -3.50 3.04 -27.04
C ARG A 348 -4.64 3.63 -26.22
N LEU A 349 -5.33 2.76 -25.49
CA LEU A 349 -6.50 3.13 -24.71
C LEU A 349 -6.18 4.27 -23.74
N GLU A 350 -7.06 5.25 -23.69
CA GLU A 350 -7.04 6.30 -22.68
C GLU A 350 -8.10 6.00 -21.62
N ILE A 351 -7.85 6.46 -20.40
CA ILE A 351 -8.78 6.38 -19.28
C ILE A 351 -9.14 7.78 -18.81
N ASP A 352 -10.34 7.92 -18.27
CA ASP A 352 -10.78 9.14 -17.61
C ASP A 352 -10.91 8.85 -16.12
N LEU A 353 -10.19 9.56 -15.24
CA LEU A 353 -10.27 9.27 -13.81
C LEU A 353 -11.64 9.59 -13.21
N ASP A 354 -12.40 10.53 -13.81
CA ASP A 354 -13.74 10.92 -13.33
C ASP A 354 -14.77 9.80 -13.53
N ASP A 355 -14.59 8.98 -14.58
CA ASP A 355 -15.36 7.74 -14.82
C ASP A 355 -15.16 6.69 -13.70
N GLY A 356 -14.03 6.79 -12.99
CA GLY A 356 -13.65 5.91 -11.90
C GLY A 356 -13.33 4.47 -12.32
N VAL A 357 -12.90 3.66 -11.36
CA VAL A 357 -12.39 2.29 -11.63
C VAL A 357 -13.45 1.38 -12.25
N LYS A 358 -14.72 1.54 -11.89
CA LYS A 358 -15.79 0.65 -12.39
C LYS A 358 -16.03 0.75 -13.89
N GLN A 359 -15.76 1.91 -14.50
CA GLN A 359 -15.92 2.11 -15.93
C GLN A 359 -14.61 1.90 -16.70
N ASN A 360 -13.48 2.30 -16.12
CA ASN A 360 -12.19 2.15 -16.81
C ASN A 360 -11.61 0.74 -16.75
N TYR A 361 -11.70 0.05 -15.62
CA TYR A 361 -11.09 -1.28 -15.45
C TYR A 361 -11.60 -2.31 -16.48
N PRO A 362 -12.91 -2.39 -16.80
CA PRO A 362 -13.40 -3.33 -17.81
C PRO A 362 -12.87 -3.09 -19.23
N LYS A 363 -12.39 -1.88 -19.56
CA LYS A 363 -11.83 -1.55 -20.88
C LYS A 363 -10.61 -2.42 -21.24
N PHE A 364 -9.91 -2.95 -20.24
CA PHE A 364 -8.71 -3.77 -20.39
C PHE A 364 -8.99 -5.28 -20.45
N GLY A 365 -10.25 -5.69 -20.19
CA GLY A 365 -10.69 -7.08 -20.28
C GLY A 365 -9.73 -8.09 -19.63
N PRO A 366 -9.25 -9.11 -20.37
CA PRO A 366 -8.41 -10.18 -19.83
C PRO A 366 -6.94 -9.78 -19.60
N ALA A 367 -6.55 -8.52 -19.83
CA ALA A 367 -5.20 -8.06 -19.50
C ALA A 367 -5.01 -7.83 -17.99
N LEU A 368 -6.08 -7.46 -17.29
CA LEU A 368 -6.06 -7.18 -15.86
C LEU A 368 -6.52 -8.38 -15.04
N ALA A 369 -6.02 -8.47 -13.81
CA ALA A 369 -6.49 -9.46 -12.85
C ALA A 369 -8.00 -9.33 -12.59
N LYS A 370 -8.71 -10.45 -12.54
CA LYS A 370 -10.17 -10.46 -12.37
C LYS A 370 -10.60 -9.88 -11.01
N ILE A 371 -11.55 -8.93 -11.04
CA ILE A 371 -12.22 -8.37 -9.86
C ILE A 371 -13.70 -8.78 -9.85
N PRO A 372 -14.14 -9.66 -8.93
CA PRO A 372 -15.54 -10.11 -8.88
C PRO A 372 -16.54 -8.95 -8.71
N GLY A 373 -17.39 -8.76 -9.72
CA GLY A 373 -18.41 -7.71 -9.76
C GLY A 373 -17.98 -6.40 -10.43
N VAL A 374 -16.76 -6.35 -10.98
CA VAL A 374 -16.26 -5.25 -11.82
C VAL A 374 -15.86 -5.78 -13.20
N SER A 375 -15.16 -6.92 -13.26
CA SER A 375 -14.66 -7.56 -14.49
C SER A 375 -14.89 -9.06 -14.51
#